data_AF-A0A812RT21-F1
#
_entry.id   AF-A0A812RT21-F1
#
_cell.length_a   1.000
_cell.length_b   1.000
_cell.length_c   1.000
_cell.angle_alpha   90.00
_cell.angle_beta   90.00
_cell.angle_gamma   90.00
#
_symmetry.space_group_name_H-M   'P 1'
#
loop_
_entity.id
_entity.type
_entity.pdbx_description
1 polymer ?
#
loop_
_entity_poly.entity_id
_entity_poly.type
_entity_poly.pdbx_seq_one_letter_code
_entity_poly.pdbx_strand_id
1 'polypeptide(L)'
;MSSRILGQAATREALATAPASWGQDLLEKSEKALEKWGCVLLRGLLTPEDVISLRKAFGLGGHPGPREFAPPRRAAEVGLWVQQHDPNVSMGRYTFGRLHLLLRGSPEYEPAAVSPHASLAPLVHKHFEIQDMAGRRVFLSEAQLVIADPFAEVQQWHMDAASGRGLSVFLPLQNVAADRGPQELLPGTHALHDYRRGLQERFRDCFRSLCATHGTVKTAEGAEARHGLQGGRLKISSSPAMRASSLPSRREK
;
A
#
# COMPACT_ATOMS: atom_id res chain seq x y z
N MET A 1 -6.13 48.83 -29.90
CA MET A 1 -7.17 47.80 -29.63
C MET A 1 -6.46 46.44 -29.62
N SER A 2 -5.74 46.00 -28.59
CA SER A 2 -6.03 45.70 -27.18
C SER A 2 -7.13 44.66 -26.93
N SER A 3 -6.66 43.47 -26.49
CA SER A 3 -7.33 42.52 -25.57
C SER A 3 -8.38 41.58 -26.22
N ARG A 4 -8.48 40.27 -25.97
CA ARG A 4 -8.02 39.40 -24.88
C ARG A 4 -7.96 37.94 -25.38
N ILE A 5 -6.86 37.25 -25.06
CA ILE A 5 -6.79 35.79 -24.91
C ILE A 5 -7.20 35.51 -23.46
N LEU A 6 -8.31 34.80 -23.26
CA LEU A 6 -8.85 34.33 -21.97
C LEU A 6 -9.32 32.88 -22.23
N GLY A 7 -8.94 31.84 -21.48
CA GLY A 7 -8.20 31.80 -20.23
C GLY A 7 -7.37 30.53 -20.10
N GLN A 8 -6.05 30.72 -19.99
CA GLN A 8 -5.20 29.94 -19.11
C GLN A 8 -5.41 30.51 -17.69
N ALA A 9 -6.33 29.93 -16.92
CA ALA A 9 -6.52 30.29 -15.52
C ALA A 9 -7.26 29.16 -14.77
N ALA A 10 -6.57 28.05 -14.56
CA ALA A 10 -6.79 27.17 -13.41
C ALA A 10 -5.42 26.68 -12.94
N THR A 11 -4.53 27.65 -12.75
CA THR A 11 -3.20 27.47 -12.20
C THR A 11 -3.36 27.14 -10.71
N ARG A 12 -2.86 25.96 -10.32
CA ARG A 12 -2.04 25.77 -9.13
C ARG A 12 -2.54 26.42 -7.83
N GLU A 13 -3.59 25.89 -7.23
CA GLU A 13 -3.87 26.15 -5.81
C GLU A 13 -4.73 25.04 -5.19
N ALA A 14 -4.24 23.81 -5.31
CA ALA A 14 -4.48 22.81 -4.27
C ALA A 14 -3.11 22.59 -3.60
N LEU A 15 -2.79 23.49 -2.66
CA LEU A 15 -1.74 23.26 -1.68
C LEU A 15 -2.08 21.93 -1.00
N ALA A 16 -1.38 20.88 -1.42
CA ALA A 16 -1.30 19.64 -0.67
C ALA A 16 -0.94 20.02 0.76
N THR A 17 -1.88 19.80 1.68
CA THR A 17 -1.61 19.78 3.11
C THR A 17 -0.31 19.00 3.29
N ALA A 18 0.73 19.67 3.83
CA ALA A 18 2.06 19.09 3.92
C ALA A 18 1.93 17.67 4.48
N PRO A 19 2.45 16.65 3.78
CA PRO A 19 2.34 15.27 4.24
C PRO A 19 2.94 15.18 5.64
N ALA A 20 2.40 14.28 6.47
CA ALA A 20 2.88 14.05 7.82
C ALA A 20 4.41 14.04 7.81
N SER A 21 5.03 15.06 8.40
CA SER A 21 6.46 15.26 8.25
C SER A 21 7.16 14.04 8.82
N TRP A 22 7.94 13.35 7.99
CA TRP A 22 8.75 12.22 8.45
C TRP A 22 9.68 12.69 9.56
N GLY A 23 9.44 12.22 10.78
CA GLY A 23 10.45 12.30 11.83
C GLY A 23 11.63 11.42 11.44
N GLN A 24 12.86 11.88 11.67
CA GLN A 24 14.08 11.11 11.36
C GLN A 24 14.05 9.71 12.00
N ASP A 25 13.61 9.61 13.25
CA ASP A 25 13.45 8.34 13.97
C ASP A 25 12.47 7.38 13.28
N LEU A 26 11.32 7.88 12.81
CA LEU A 26 10.35 7.07 12.08
C LEU A 26 10.93 6.58 10.74
N LEU A 27 11.64 7.46 10.03
CA LEU A 27 12.27 7.13 8.75
C LEU A 27 13.34 6.04 8.92
N GLU A 28 14.22 6.18 9.91
CA GLU A 28 15.23 5.17 10.27
C GLU A 28 14.61 3.84 10.70
N LYS A 29 13.56 3.87 11.54
CA LYS A 29 12.88 2.64 11.97
C LYS A 29 12.20 1.93 10.81
N SER A 30 11.59 2.68 9.90
CA SER A 30 10.90 2.12 8.73
C SER A 30 11.87 1.52 7.74
N GLU A 31 13.03 2.15 7.54
CA GLU A 31 14.10 1.64 6.70
C GLU A 31 14.70 0.35 7.29
N LYS A 32 15.08 0.35 8.57
CA LYS A 32 15.56 -0.86 9.27
C LYS A 32 14.54 -1.99 9.24
N ALA A 33 13.25 -1.66 9.28
CA ALA A 33 12.17 -2.64 9.16
C ALA A 33 12.11 -3.24 7.74
N LEU A 34 12.25 -2.43 6.69
CA LEU A 34 12.35 -2.93 5.31
C LEU A 34 13.58 -3.83 5.12
N GLU A 35 14.73 -3.44 5.64
CA GLU A 35 15.96 -4.24 5.56
C GLU A 35 15.77 -5.60 6.26
N LYS A 36 15.28 -5.58 7.51
CA LYS A 36 15.15 -6.77 8.33
C LYS A 36 14.01 -7.70 7.88
N TRP A 37 12.84 -7.13 7.61
CA TRP A 37 11.59 -7.89 7.43
C TRP A 37 11.13 -7.95 5.98
N GLY A 38 11.69 -7.14 5.09
CA GLY A 38 11.26 -7.04 3.69
C GLY A 38 9.95 -6.27 3.51
N CYS A 39 9.34 -5.80 4.60
CA CYS A 39 8.08 -5.07 4.57
C CYS A 39 7.95 -4.12 5.78
N VAL A 40 7.12 -3.10 5.63
CA VAL A 40 6.77 -2.16 6.71
C VAL A 40 5.32 -1.69 6.52
N LEU A 41 4.58 -1.56 7.62
CA LEU A 41 3.23 -0.99 7.63
C LEU A 41 3.29 0.44 8.16
N LEU A 42 2.94 1.40 7.31
CA LEU A 42 2.87 2.82 7.67
C LEU A 42 1.42 3.22 7.86
N ARG A 43 1.07 3.69 9.06
CA ARG A 43 -0.28 4.14 9.40
C ARG A 43 -0.35 5.66 9.33
N GLY A 44 -1.46 6.23 8.87
CA GLY A 44 -1.65 7.68 8.86
C GLY A 44 -0.67 8.45 7.97
N LEU A 45 -0.14 7.78 6.93
CA LEU A 45 0.75 8.42 5.96
C LEU A 45 -0.03 9.38 5.05
N LEU A 46 -1.25 9.00 4.69
CA LEU A 46 -2.20 9.84 3.96
C LEU A 46 -3.23 10.41 4.93
N THR A 47 -3.66 11.65 4.69
CA THR A 47 -4.79 12.24 5.42
C THR A 47 -6.10 11.56 4.99
N PRO A 48 -7.16 11.59 5.83
CA PRO A 48 -8.48 11.16 5.41
C PRO A 48 -8.95 11.86 4.13
N GLU A 49 -8.61 13.14 3.96
CA GLU A 49 -8.94 13.96 2.80
C GLU A 49 -8.23 13.48 1.53
N ASP A 50 -6.95 13.09 1.63
CA ASP A 50 -6.23 12.45 0.52
C ASP A 50 -6.95 11.17 0.08
N VAL A 51 -7.31 10.31 1.03
CA VAL A 51 -7.99 9.04 0.74
C VAL A 51 -9.37 9.28 0.12
N ILE A 52 -10.14 10.25 0.63
CA ILE A 52 -11.43 10.64 0.04
C ILE A 52 -11.24 11.13 -1.40
N SER A 53 -10.22 11.95 -1.64
CA SER A 53 -9.93 12.51 -2.96
C SER A 53 -9.57 11.42 -3.96
N LEU A 54 -8.69 10.48 -3.57
CA LEU A 54 -8.36 9.29 -4.36
C LEU A 54 -9.59 8.46 -4.68
N ARG A 55 -10.43 8.19 -3.67
CA ARG A 55 -11.65 7.41 -3.86
C ARG A 55 -12.63 8.09 -4.82
N LYS A 56 -12.79 9.41 -4.74
CA LYS A 56 -13.62 10.17 -5.68
C LYS A 56 -13.08 10.08 -7.10
N ALA A 57 -11.77 10.27 -7.29
CA ALA A 57 -11.13 10.16 -8.60
C ALA A 57 -11.40 8.80 -9.25
N PHE A 58 -11.28 7.72 -8.48
CA PHE A 58 -11.52 6.35 -8.98
C PHE A 58 -12.99 5.91 -8.95
N GLY A 59 -13.93 6.79 -8.66
CA GLY A 59 -15.35 6.43 -8.61
C GLY A 59 -15.70 5.41 -7.50
N LEU A 60 -14.89 5.31 -6.45
CA LEU A 60 -15.11 4.44 -5.28
C LEU A 60 -16.03 5.07 -4.21
N GLY A 61 -16.60 6.24 -4.51
CA GLY A 61 -17.46 7.01 -3.61
C GLY A 61 -16.69 7.91 -2.63
N GLY A 62 -17.29 9.04 -2.26
CA GLY A 62 -16.62 10.12 -1.52
C GLY A 62 -16.88 10.20 -0.02
N HIS A 63 -17.67 9.30 0.57
CA HIS A 63 -17.99 9.37 2.00
C HIS A 63 -17.41 8.19 2.78
N PRO A 64 -16.50 8.44 3.75
CA PRO A 64 -16.04 7.44 4.70
C PRO A 64 -16.99 7.29 5.91
N GLY A 65 -18.19 7.85 5.83
CA GLY A 65 -19.14 7.90 6.94
C GLY A 65 -20.00 6.63 7.06
N PRO A 66 -20.33 6.19 8.29
CA PRO A 66 -21.16 5.00 8.54
C PRO A 66 -22.65 5.14 8.17
N ARG A 67 -23.07 6.24 7.52
CA ARG A 67 -24.50 6.58 7.33
C ARG A 67 -24.97 6.90 5.92
N GLU A 68 -24.11 6.84 4.91
CA GLU A 68 -24.55 6.87 3.51
C GLU A 68 -23.87 5.74 2.75
N PHE A 69 -24.52 4.58 2.78
CA PHE A 69 -24.14 3.41 1.99
C PHE A 69 -24.45 3.69 0.51
N ALA A 70 -23.59 4.45 -0.16
CA ALA A 70 -23.40 4.18 -1.57
C ALA A 70 -22.97 2.71 -1.65
N PRO A 71 -23.71 1.83 -2.35
CA PRO A 71 -23.35 0.42 -2.41
C PRO A 71 -21.91 0.29 -2.92
N PRO A 72 -21.10 -0.63 -2.35
CA PRO A 72 -19.76 -0.86 -2.86
C PRO A 72 -19.87 -1.16 -4.36
N ARG A 73 -19.25 -0.31 -5.18
CA ARG A 73 -19.27 -0.50 -6.62
C ARG A 73 -18.55 -1.79 -6.97
N ARG A 74 -19.14 -2.57 -7.87
CA ARG A 74 -18.49 -3.78 -8.39
C ARG A 74 -17.28 -3.39 -9.22
N ALA A 75 -16.30 -4.28 -9.35
CA ALA A 75 -15.10 -4.00 -10.12
C ALA A 75 -15.40 -3.53 -11.55
N ALA A 76 -16.42 -4.13 -12.21
CA ALA A 76 -16.84 -3.72 -13.55
C ALA A 76 -17.36 -2.27 -13.61
N GLU A 77 -18.11 -1.82 -12.61
CA GLU A 77 -18.64 -0.44 -12.55
C GLU A 77 -17.52 0.57 -12.34
N VAL A 78 -16.54 0.22 -11.49
CA VAL A 78 -15.33 1.03 -11.30
C VAL A 78 -14.51 1.10 -12.58
N GLY A 79 -14.31 -0.04 -13.26
CA GLY A 79 -13.61 -0.07 -14.55
C GLY A 79 -14.26 0.81 -15.61
N LEU A 80 -15.59 0.73 -15.74
CA LEU A 80 -16.35 1.60 -16.65
C LEU A 80 -16.25 3.08 -16.27
N TRP A 81 -16.36 3.41 -14.98
CA TRP A 81 -16.15 4.78 -14.50
C TRP A 81 -14.77 5.29 -14.91
N VAL A 82 -13.74 4.47 -14.70
CA VAL A 82 -12.36 4.84 -14.98
C VAL A 82 -12.15 5.09 -16.48
N GLN A 83 -12.65 4.17 -17.32
CA GLN A 83 -12.55 4.28 -18.78
C GLN A 83 -13.38 5.43 -19.39
N GLN A 84 -14.47 5.83 -18.75
CA GLN A 84 -15.26 6.99 -19.19
C GLN A 84 -14.46 8.30 -19.10
N HIS A 85 -13.55 8.42 -18.14
CA HIS A 85 -12.71 9.62 -17.98
C HIS A 85 -11.37 9.48 -18.71
N ASP A 86 -10.80 8.28 -18.78
CA ASP A 86 -9.64 7.99 -19.63
C ASP A 86 -9.80 6.66 -20.37
N PRO A 87 -10.18 6.68 -21.67
CA PRO A 87 -10.41 5.48 -22.45
C PRO A 87 -9.14 4.69 -22.76
N ASN A 88 -7.95 5.25 -22.50
CA ASN A 88 -6.68 4.56 -22.72
C ASN A 88 -6.25 3.68 -21.53
N VAL A 89 -6.98 3.72 -20.41
CA VAL A 89 -6.69 2.85 -19.27
C VAL A 89 -6.95 1.40 -19.64
N SER A 90 -5.88 0.61 -19.61
CA SER A 90 -5.93 -0.84 -19.84
C SER A 90 -6.52 -1.55 -18.63
N MET A 91 -7.39 -2.54 -18.89
CA MET A 91 -8.06 -3.34 -17.88
C MET A 91 -7.76 -4.82 -18.07
N GLY A 92 -7.45 -5.53 -16.98
CA GLY A 92 -7.15 -6.96 -17.01
C GLY A 92 -7.72 -7.70 -15.81
N ARG A 93 -8.15 -8.95 -16.02
CA ARG A 93 -8.51 -9.88 -14.95
C ARG A 93 -7.54 -11.05 -14.97
N TYR A 94 -6.47 -10.93 -14.19
CA TYR A 94 -5.41 -11.97 -14.10
C TYR A 94 -5.74 -13.07 -13.09
N THR A 95 -6.61 -12.76 -12.12
CA THR A 95 -7.10 -13.74 -11.13
C THR A 95 -8.61 -13.60 -10.99
N PHE A 96 -9.28 -14.70 -10.62
CA PHE A 96 -10.72 -14.69 -10.47
C PHE A 96 -11.17 -13.66 -9.43
N GLY A 97 -12.17 -12.85 -9.82
CA GLY A 97 -12.72 -11.80 -8.97
C GLY A 97 -11.83 -10.56 -8.78
N ARG A 98 -10.69 -10.42 -9.45
CA ARG A 98 -9.91 -9.16 -9.41
C ARG A 98 -9.87 -8.45 -10.75
N LEU A 99 -10.09 -7.15 -10.73
CA LEU A 99 -9.85 -6.25 -11.86
C LEU A 99 -8.62 -5.40 -11.58
N HIS A 100 -7.70 -5.38 -12.52
CA HIS A 100 -6.50 -4.54 -12.52
C HIS A 100 -6.67 -3.46 -13.58
N LEU A 101 -6.38 -2.22 -13.21
CA LEU A 101 -6.46 -1.05 -14.07
C LEU A 101 -5.08 -0.39 -14.08
N LEU A 102 -4.41 -0.33 -15.23
CA LEU A 102 -3.10 0.30 -15.35
C LEU A 102 -3.26 1.81 -15.44
N LEU A 103 -2.79 2.53 -14.42
CA LEU A 103 -2.94 3.98 -14.28
C LEU A 103 -1.72 4.78 -14.77
N ARG A 104 -0.56 4.14 -14.88
CA ARG A 104 0.68 4.81 -15.28
C ARG A 104 0.53 5.37 -16.71
N GLY A 105 0.90 6.65 -16.90
CA GLY A 105 0.80 7.33 -18.19
C GLY A 105 -0.60 7.89 -18.49
N SER A 106 -1.58 7.67 -17.60
CA SER A 106 -2.88 8.32 -17.70
C SER A 106 -2.76 9.79 -17.29
N PRO A 107 -3.04 10.76 -18.19
CA PRO A 107 -3.03 12.17 -17.82
C PRO A 107 -4.09 12.51 -16.76
N GLU A 108 -5.16 11.71 -16.67
CA GLU A 108 -6.26 11.90 -15.71
C GLU A 108 -5.90 11.35 -14.32
N TYR A 109 -5.30 10.15 -14.25
CA TYR A 109 -5.09 9.47 -12.98
C TYR A 109 -3.68 9.59 -12.40
N GLU A 110 -2.67 9.86 -13.23
CA GLU A 110 -1.30 10.06 -12.74
C GLU A 110 -1.19 11.24 -11.74
N PRO A 111 -1.91 12.37 -11.90
CA PRO A 111 -1.95 13.42 -10.89
C PRO A 111 -2.45 12.95 -9.51
N ALA A 112 -3.33 11.94 -9.46
CA ALA A 112 -3.85 11.40 -8.21
C ALA A 112 -2.74 10.72 -7.38
N ALA A 113 -1.68 10.22 -8.01
CA ALA A 113 -0.55 9.59 -7.33
C ALA A 113 0.42 10.59 -6.68
N VAL A 114 0.31 11.89 -6.95
CA VAL A 114 1.25 12.92 -6.48
C VAL A 114 1.31 12.99 -4.95
N SER A 115 0.16 13.05 -4.26
CA SER A 115 0.12 13.13 -2.79
C SER A 115 0.71 11.86 -2.14
N PRO A 116 0.32 10.64 -2.56
CA PRO A 116 0.98 9.42 -2.10
C PRO A 116 2.48 9.37 -2.38
N HIS A 117 2.91 9.73 -3.59
CA HIS A 117 4.33 9.75 -3.93
C HIS A 117 5.12 10.72 -3.05
N ALA A 118 4.63 11.95 -2.86
CA ALA A 118 5.28 12.93 -2.00
C ALA A 118 5.40 12.43 -0.55
N SER A 119 4.35 11.76 -0.06
CA SER A 119 4.32 11.21 1.29
C SER A 119 5.29 10.03 1.46
N LEU A 120 5.49 9.21 0.42
CA LEU A 120 6.37 8.04 0.46
C LEU A 120 7.83 8.34 0.09
N ALA A 121 8.06 9.43 -0.65
CA ALA A 121 9.36 9.76 -1.23
C ALA A 121 10.53 9.68 -0.23
N PRO A 122 10.45 10.20 1.02
CA PRO A 122 11.57 10.11 1.96
C PRO A 122 12.04 8.67 2.23
N LEU A 123 11.10 7.74 2.48
CA LEU A 123 11.43 6.34 2.71
C LEU A 123 11.94 5.66 1.44
N VAL A 124 11.29 5.92 0.30
CA VAL A 124 11.68 5.36 -1.00
C VAL A 124 13.12 5.76 -1.34
N HIS A 125 13.45 7.05 -1.24
CA HIS A 125 14.79 7.55 -1.56
C HIS A 125 15.84 7.00 -0.60
N LYS A 126 15.57 6.98 0.72
CA LYS A 126 16.49 6.41 1.70
C LYS A 126 16.76 4.92 1.45
N HIS A 127 15.72 4.15 1.13
CA HIS A 127 15.85 2.73 0.81
C HIS A 127 16.76 2.49 -0.40
N PHE A 128 16.60 3.26 -1.48
CA PHE A 128 17.43 3.11 -2.67
C PHE A 128 18.85 3.69 -2.52
N GLU A 129 19.05 4.73 -1.70
CA GLU A 129 20.37 5.25 -1.37
C GLU A 129 21.25 4.17 -0.72
N ILE A 130 20.70 3.47 0.29
CA ILE A 130 21.41 2.41 1.03
C ILE A 130 21.70 1.19 0.16
N GLN A 131 20.85 0.90 -0.82
CA GLN A 131 21.07 -0.21 -1.74
C GLN A 131 22.20 0.01 -2.75
N ASP A 132 23.02 1.05 -2.61
CA ASP A 132 24.07 1.40 -3.57
C ASP A 132 23.48 1.70 -4.96
N MET A 133 22.27 2.28 -4.97
CA MET A 133 21.66 2.89 -6.15
C MET A 133 21.80 4.42 -6.09
N ALA A 134 22.71 4.92 -5.24
CA ALA A 134 23.03 6.33 -5.15
C ALA A 134 23.41 6.88 -6.55
N GLY A 135 22.81 8.01 -6.93
CA GLY A 135 22.98 8.61 -8.25
C GLY A 135 22.14 7.99 -9.38
N ARG A 136 21.43 6.87 -9.15
CA ARG A 136 20.44 6.36 -10.11
C ARG A 136 19.08 7.01 -9.88
N ARG A 137 18.40 7.32 -10.97
CA ARG A 137 17.05 7.91 -10.92
C ARG A 137 16.05 6.85 -10.45
N VAL A 138 15.41 7.10 -9.31
CA VAL A 138 14.22 6.34 -8.89
C VAL A 138 13.03 6.83 -9.71
N PHE A 139 12.23 5.89 -10.21
CA PHE A 139 11.04 6.20 -11.00
C PHE A 139 9.91 5.23 -10.67
N LEU A 140 8.67 5.65 -10.92
CA LEU A 140 7.49 4.80 -10.84
C LEU A 140 7.48 3.84 -12.04
N SER A 141 7.74 2.56 -11.80
CA SER A 141 7.68 1.53 -12.86
C SER A 141 6.24 1.19 -13.24
N GLU A 142 5.33 1.17 -12.28
CA GLU A 142 3.95 0.76 -12.49
C GLU A 142 3.05 1.33 -11.40
N ALA A 143 1.83 1.72 -11.79
CA ALA A 143 0.77 2.08 -10.86
C ALA A 143 -0.52 1.41 -11.33
N GLN A 144 -1.16 0.64 -10.45
CA GLN A 144 -2.40 -0.04 -10.73
C GLN A 144 -3.46 0.28 -9.68
N LEU A 145 -4.71 0.41 -10.12
CA LEU A 145 -5.86 0.24 -9.23
C LEU A 145 -6.33 -1.21 -9.32
N VAL A 146 -6.37 -1.88 -8.16
CA VAL A 146 -6.84 -3.26 -8.03
C VAL A 146 -8.15 -3.26 -7.27
N ILE A 147 -9.21 -3.80 -7.88
CA ILE A 147 -10.51 -4.00 -7.24
C ILE A 147 -10.76 -5.49 -7.10
N ALA A 148 -10.96 -5.95 -5.87
CA ALA A 148 -11.39 -7.32 -5.58
C ALA A 148 -12.91 -7.34 -5.37
N ASP A 149 -13.62 -8.08 -6.21
CA ASP A 149 -15.03 -8.42 -6.04
C ASP A 149 -15.17 -9.39 -4.83
N PRO A 150 -16.35 -9.48 -4.20
CA PRO A 150 -16.63 -10.51 -3.21
C PRO A 150 -16.30 -11.91 -3.75
N PHE A 151 -15.70 -12.76 -2.91
CA PHE A 151 -15.23 -14.10 -3.28
C PHE A 151 -14.10 -14.15 -4.31
N ALA A 152 -13.35 -13.05 -4.50
CA ALA A 152 -12.09 -13.11 -5.23
C ALA A 152 -11.17 -14.19 -4.62
N GLU A 153 -10.53 -14.99 -5.50
CA GLU A 153 -9.67 -16.09 -5.07
C GLU A 153 -8.45 -15.60 -4.31
N VAL A 154 -7.90 -16.39 -3.39
CA VAL A 154 -6.62 -16.03 -2.75
C VAL A 154 -5.51 -16.14 -3.80
N GLN A 155 -4.64 -15.12 -3.89
CA GLN A 155 -3.48 -15.21 -4.78
C GLN A 155 -2.48 -16.22 -4.24
N GLN A 156 -1.81 -16.94 -5.16
CA GLN A 156 -0.70 -17.81 -4.79
C GLN A 156 0.48 -16.99 -4.25
N TRP A 157 1.32 -17.61 -3.42
CA TRP A 157 2.57 -16.99 -2.97
C TRP A 157 3.45 -16.65 -4.18
N HIS A 158 3.82 -15.39 -4.30
CA HIS A 158 4.66 -14.89 -5.38
C HIS A 158 5.53 -13.74 -4.89
N MET A 159 6.44 -13.31 -5.76
CA MET A 159 7.20 -12.08 -5.62
C MET A 159 6.92 -11.20 -6.83
N ASP A 160 6.66 -9.91 -6.59
CA ASP A 160 6.36 -8.96 -7.67
C ASP A 160 7.56 -8.74 -8.62
N ALA A 161 8.79 -8.88 -8.12
CA ALA A 161 10.00 -8.68 -8.91
C ALA A 161 10.93 -9.89 -8.81
N ALA A 162 10.93 -10.73 -9.85
CA ALA A 162 11.85 -11.86 -9.95
C ALA A 162 13.28 -11.47 -10.34
N SER A 163 13.48 -10.32 -10.99
CA SER A 163 14.74 -9.98 -11.68
C SER A 163 15.33 -8.59 -11.37
N GLY A 164 14.76 -7.82 -10.44
CA GLY A 164 15.19 -6.44 -10.19
C GLY A 164 15.06 -5.97 -8.75
N ARG A 165 15.79 -4.90 -8.43
CA ARG A 165 15.61 -4.14 -7.18
C ARG A 165 14.40 -3.21 -7.37
N GLY A 166 13.40 -3.36 -6.52
CA GLY A 166 12.18 -2.58 -6.57
C GLY A 166 11.53 -2.50 -5.19
N LEU A 167 10.62 -1.54 -5.02
CA LEU A 167 9.83 -1.40 -3.82
C LEU A 167 8.36 -1.30 -4.22
N SER A 168 7.58 -2.33 -3.88
CA SER A 168 6.13 -2.31 -4.07
C SER A 168 5.48 -1.53 -2.93
N VAL A 169 4.56 -0.62 -3.26
CA VAL A 169 3.77 0.11 -2.26
C VAL A 169 2.29 -0.18 -2.46
N PHE A 170 1.64 -0.64 -1.40
CA PHE A 170 0.23 -0.95 -1.38
C PHE A 170 -0.52 0.12 -0.58
N LEU A 171 -1.49 0.77 -1.23
CA LEU A 171 -2.31 1.83 -0.63
C LEU A 171 -3.77 1.36 -0.54
N PRO A 172 -4.24 0.93 0.65
CA PRO A 172 -5.62 0.55 0.80
C PRO A 172 -6.54 1.77 0.73
N LEU A 173 -7.40 1.83 -0.29
CA LEU A 173 -8.42 2.89 -0.44
C LEU A 173 -9.73 2.57 0.28
N GLN A 174 -9.83 1.38 0.86
CA GLN A 174 -10.93 0.92 1.70
C GLN A 174 -10.37 0.27 2.97
N ASN A 175 -11.21 0.14 3.99
CA ASN A 175 -10.81 -0.56 5.20
C ASN A 175 -10.51 -2.04 4.89
N VAL A 176 -9.30 -2.48 5.25
CA VAL A 176 -8.84 -3.86 5.12
C VAL A 176 -9.10 -4.57 6.44
N ALA A 177 -10.28 -5.15 6.56
CA ALA A 177 -10.64 -5.98 7.69
C ALA A 177 -10.17 -7.43 7.47
N ALA A 178 -10.05 -8.21 8.55
CA ALA A 178 -9.57 -9.58 8.50
C ALA A 178 -10.44 -10.52 7.63
N ASP A 179 -11.73 -10.19 7.49
CA ASP A 179 -12.72 -10.89 6.67
C ASP A 179 -12.77 -10.40 5.21
N ARG A 180 -11.98 -9.38 4.84
CA ARG A 180 -11.98 -8.76 3.50
C ARG A 180 -10.71 -9.05 2.70
N GLY A 181 -10.06 -10.17 2.99
CA GLY A 181 -8.86 -10.60 2.28
C GLY A 181 -7.69 -9.64 2.46
N PRO A 182 -7.17 -9.47 3.69
CA PRO A 182 -5.96 -8.69 3.89
C PRO A 182 -4.80 -9.25 3.09
N GLN A 183 -3.89 -8.37 2.67
CA GLN A 183 -2.64 -8.81 2.07
C GLN A 183 -1.85 -9.62 3.10
N GLU A 184 -1.38 -10.79 2.68
CA GLU A 184 -0.53 -11.65 3.48
C GLU A 184 0.90 -11.55 2.97
N LEU A 185 1.85 -11.48 3.91
CA LEU A 185 3.27 -11.34 3.63
C LEU A 185 4.05 -12.36 4.48
N LEU A 186 5.20 -12.78 3.97
CA LEU A 186 6.15 -13.65 4.67
C LEU A 186 7.41 -12.85 5.03
N PRO A 187 7.53 -12.34 6.27
CA PRO A 187 8.66 -11.50 6.64
C PRO A 187 10.00 -12.22 6.52
N GLY A 188 10.98 -11.53 5.93
CA GLY A 188 12.36 -12.02 5.78
C GLY A 188 12.62 -12.91 4.57
N THR A 189 11.60 -13.30 3.80
CA THR A 189 11.81 -14.16 2.61
C THR A 189 12.58 -13.46 1.49
N HIS A 190 12.59 -12.12 1.46
CA HIS A 190 13.42 -11.34 0.55
C HIS A 190 14.91 -11.66 0.70
N ALA A 191 15.37 -12.07 1.88
CA ALA A 191 16.76 -12.48 2.12
C ALA A 191 17.18 -13.69 1.27
N LEU A 192 16.24 -14.58 0.90
CA LEU A 192 16.53 -15.73 0.03
C LEU A 192 16.99 -15.29 -1.37
N HIS A 193 16.61 -14.08 -1.79
CA HIS A 193 16.87 -13.54 -3.12
C HIS A 193 18.03 -12.53 -3.15
N ASP A 194 18.71 -12.28 -2.02
CA ASP A 194 19.90 -11.44 -1.98
C ASP A 194 21.17 -12.22 -2.34
N TYR A 195 21.38 -12.45 -3.63
CA TYR A 195 22.52 -13.23 -4.16
C TYR A 195 23.91 -12.63 -3.87
N ARG A 196 24.00 -11.45 -3.24
CA ARG A 196 25.27 -10.91 -2.73
C ARG A 196 25.74 -11.63 -1.47
N ARG A 197 24.84 -12.37 -0.80
CA ARG A 197 25.07 -13.03 0.47
C ARG A 197 25.19 -14.54 0.31
N GLY A 198 25.96 -15.16 1.19
CA GLY A 198 26.13 -16.62 1.21
C GLY A 198 24.79 -17.35 1.45
N LEU A 199 24.62 -18.53 0.83
CA LEU A 199 23.39 -19.33 0.94
C LEU A 199 22.95 -19.57 2.40
N GLN A 200 23.90 -19.92 3.26
CA GLN A 200 23.66 -20.17 4.69
C GLN A 200 23.14 -18.92 5.42
N GLU A 201 23.69 -17.75 5.11
CA GLU A 201 23.24 -16.49 5.72
C GLU A 201 21.83 -16.11 5.29
N ARG A 202 21.51 -16.29 4.01
CA ARG A 202 20.18 -16.04 3.45
C ARG A 202 19.11 -16.88 4.14
N PHE A 203 19.36 -18.18 4.27
CA PHE A 203 18.45 -19.07 4.99
C PHE A 203 18.36 -18.72 6.48
N ARG A 204 19.50 -18.50 7.15
CA ARG A 204 19.53 -18.12 8.56
C ARG A 204 18.65 -16.89 8.84
N ASP A 205 18.77 -15.86 8.02
CA ASP A 205 18.06 -14.60 8.23
C ASP A 205 16.57 -14.70 7.88
N CYS A 206 16.23 -15.45 6.81
CA CYS A 206 14.85 -15.78 6.47
C CYS A 206 14.16 -16.55 7.62
N PHE A 207 14.76 -17.66 8.08
CA PHE A 207 14.18 -18.46 9.17
C PHE A 207 14.13 -17.71 10.49
N ARG A 208 15.16 -16.91 10.82
CA ARG A 208 15.12 -16.04 12.02
C ARG A 208 13.92 -15.09 11.97
N SER A 209 13.63 -14.53 10.80
CA SER A 209 12.52 -13.61 10.62
C SER A 209 11.17 -14.32 10.74
N LEU A 210 11.00 -15.44 10.02
CA LEU A 210 9.78 -16.25 10.06
C LEU A 210 9.47 -16.77 11.48
N CYS A 211 10.49 -17.22 12.21
CA CYS A 211 10.33 -17.64 13.61
C CYS A 211 9.90 -16.48 14.51
N ALA A 212 10.47 -15.28 14.30
CA ALA A 212 10.13 -14.10 15.10
C ALA A 212 8.72 -13.55 14.82
N THR A 213 8.18 -13.78 13.62
CA THR A 213 6.83 -13.33 13.23
C THR A 213 5.78 -14.43 13.29
N HIS A 214 6.15 -15.64 13.70
CA HIS A 214 5.29 -16.83 13.70
C HIS A 214 4.70 -17.15 12.31
N GLY A 215 5.50 -16.93 11.25
CA GLY A 215 5.08 -17.15 9.86
C GLY A 215 4.52 -15.88 9.22
N THR A 216 3.28 -15.94 8.75
CA THR A 216 2.67 -14.89 7.92
C THR A 216 2.21 -13.68 8.74
N VAL A 217 2.37 -12.49 8.17
CA VAL A 217 1.78 -11.25 8.71
C VAL A 217 0.68 -10.76 7.76
N LYS A 218 -0.39 -10.22 8.34
CA LYS A 218 -1.55 -9.70 7.60
C LYS A 218 -1.62 -8.19 7.75
N THR A 219 -2.01 -7.49 6.68
CA THR A 219 -2.18 -6.02 6.71
C THR A 219 -3.46 -5.53 7.39
N ALA A 220 -4.32 -6.44 7.84
CA ALA A 220 -5.57 -6.10 8.49
C ALA A 220 -5.36 -5.22 9.74
N GLU A 221 -6.29 -4.30 9.99
CA GLU A 221 -6.40 -3.71 11.32
C GLU A 221 -6.71 -4.83 12.33
N GLY A 222 -5.78 -5.07 13.24
CA GLY A 222 -6.04 -5.87 14.42
C GLY A 222 -7.26 -5.29 15.14
N ALA A 223 -8.14 -6.19 15.59
CA ALA A 223 -9.42 -5.95 16.24
C ALA A 223 -9.39 -5.13 17.56
N GLU A 224 -8.36 -4.31 17.80
CA GLU A 224 -8.12 -3.54 19.03
C GLU A 224 -8.21 -2.01 18.84
N ALA A 225 -8.50 -1.50 17.64
CA ALA A 225 -8.72 -0.06 17.43
C ALA A 225 -10.14 0.42 17.84
N ARG A 226 -10.87 -0.36 18.64
CA ARG A 226 -12.04 0.13 19.38
C ARG A 226 -11.54 0.73 20.69
N HIS A 227 -11.05 1.96 20.64
CA HIS A 227 -11.13 3.02 21.67
C HIS A 227 -9.99 4.04 21.47
N GLY A 228 -10.36 5.29 21.17
CA GLY A 228 -9.50 6.45 21.38
C GLY A 228 -8.94 7.11 20.13
N LEU A 229 -9.77 7.93 19.46
CA LEU A 229 -9.30 9.12 18.76
C LEU A 229 -8.68 10.07 19.80
N GLN A 230 -7.37 9.99 20.01
CA GLN A 230 -6.61 11.09 20.61
C GLN A 230 -5.20 11.16 19.98
N GLY A 231 -4.96 12.28 19.29
CA GLY A 231 -3.63 12.79 18.93
C GLY A 231 -3.00 12.15 17.68
N GLY A 232 -2.86 12.95 16.62
CA GLY A 232 -2.16 12.63 15.37
C GLY A 232 -0.67 12.31 15.54
N ARG A 233 -0.38 11.15 16.12
CA ARG A 233 0.96 10.54 16.12
C ARG A 233 0.93 9.30 15.24
N LEU A 234 1.82 9.31 14.24
CA LEU A 234 2.10 8.12 13.41
C LEU A 234 2.55 6.98 14.34
N LYS A 235 1.70 5.96 14.52
CA LYS A 235 2.00 4.77 15.31
C LYS A 235 2.56 3.69 14.41
N ILE A 236 3.83 3.33 14.61
CA ILE A 236 4.37 2.06 14.13
C ILE A 236 3.86 0.99 15.09
N SER A 237 3.03 0.07 14.61
CA SER A 237 2.78 -1.16 15.37
C SER A 237 3.94 -2.12 15.10
N SER A 238 4.98 -2.07 15.94
CA SER A 238 5.81 -3.27 16.13
C SER A 238 4.96 -4.23 16.94
N SER A 239 4.48 -5.31 16.32
CA SER A 239 3.60 -6.28 16.97
C SER A 239 4.22 -6.72 18.31
N PRO A 240 3.56 -6.51 19.47
CA PRO A 240 3.96 -7.16 20.71
C PRO A 240 3.53 -8.63 20.61
N ALA A 241 4.35 -9.52 21.17
CA ALA A 241 4.09 -10.97 21.23
C ALA A 241 2.60 -11.24 21.55
N MET A 242 1.86 -11.73 20.55
CA MET A 242 0.46 -12.08 20.72
C MET A 242 0.38 -13.41 21.46
N ARG A 243 -0.43 -13.43 22.52
CA ARG A 243 -0.64 -14.57 23.41
C ARG A 243 -1.04 -15.81 22.62
N ALA A 244 -0.33 -16.91 22.88
CA ALA A 244 -0.70 -18.24 22.44
C ALA A 244 -2.12 -18.59 22.92
N SER A 245 -3.03 -18.86 21.98
CA SER A 245 -4.29 -19.53 22.28
C SER A 245 -3.99 -20.98 22.63
N SER A 246 -4.08 -21.33 23.91
CA SER A 246 -4.02 -22.72 24.37
C SER A 246 -5.24 -23.49 23.85
N LEU A 247 -5.00 -24.52 23.05
CA LEU A 247 -5.99 -25.54 22.70
C LEU A 247 -6.42 -26.31 23.97
N PRO A 248 -7.72 -26.59 24.18
CA PRO A 248 -8.15 -27.40 25.30
C PRO A 248 -7.76 -28.87 25.08
N SER A 249 -7.08 -29.46 26.05
CA SER A 249 -6.74 -30.88 26.05
C SER A 249 -8.02 -31.72 26.07
N ARG A 250 -8.21 -32.53 25.03
CA ARG A 250 -9.27 -33.53 24.97
C ARG A 250 -8.94 -34.63 25.99
N ARG A 251 -9.67 -34.70 27.10
CA ARG A 251 -9.63 -35.86 28.01
C ARG A 251 -10.34 -37.02 27.33
N GLU A 252 -9.60 -38.07 27.05
CA GLU A 252 -10.16 -39.39 26.75
C GLU A 252 -10.79 -39.97 28.02
N LYS A 253 -11.96 -40.60 27.85
CA LYS A 253 -12.53 -41.59 28.74
C LYS A 253 -12.64 -42.88 27.92
#